data_AF-A0A9D6IZA1-F1
#
_entry.id   AF-A0A9D6IZA1-F1
#
_cell.length_a   1.000
_cell.length_b   1.000
_cell.length_c   1.000
_cell.angle_alpha   90.00
_cell.angle_beta   90.00
_cell.angle_gamma   90.00
#
_symmetry.space_group_name_H-M   'P 1'
#
loop_
_entity.id
_entity.type
_entity.pdbx_description
1 polymer ?
#
loop_
_entity_poly.entity_id
_entity_poly.type
_entity_poly.pdbx_seq_one_letter_code
_entity_poly.pdbx_strand_id
1 'polypeptide(L)'
;MKLCRKLLVPAFLLSQLLPASAQAFVLLPEPPASGFVMNLDLEPSAPLQTTGYGVTTWNKLAEMALATWNAAGVGSGPDFGFLGVANPRLAGGACARDGVNEVTWASDNCGFSFGDAIAITNRWVVNGLRVEEDVIFNSNLPFDAYRGPLRYSNGRYINDFYRIAVHEFGHVVGLDHPNLAGQKVAAIMNSYLGNIDSLQPDDMAGARAIAWNAVSASQLSTVALNFLAGWNLAGNGSGAAIDVARTFGNSTDILTVWKWVAAESKWAFYSPSLSAEKLSDYASGKGYALLATVDSSEGFWVNARKTFTAHFPAGTTVSSASFQTGLGTGWNLLAIGDNKTPREFNAVLGAPPAYGDVPSNLTTLWAWDAAKANWYFYAPSLEAKGGTVLSDYIYTKGYLEFGTKTLDPAAGFWVNKP
;
A
#
# COMPACT_ATOMS: atom_id res chain seq x y z
N MET A 1 -75.30 -6.74 -7.07
CA MET A 1 -74.25 -7.28 -7.97
C MET A 1 -73.68 -6.17 -8.83
N LYS A 2 -72.51 -5.63 -8.49
CA LYS A 2 -71.67 -4.82 -9.39
C LYS A 2 -70.20 -5.10 -9.06
N LEU A 3 -69.50 -5.73 -9.99
CA LEU A 3 -68.07 -6.01 -9.94
C LEU A 3 -67.28 -4.71 -9.96
N CYS A 4 -66.33 -4.56 -9.04
CA CYS A 4 -65.35 -3.47 -9.01
C CYS A 4 -64.09 -3.93 -9.77
N ARG A 5 -63.84 -3.37 -10.96
CA ARG A 5 -62.61 -3.58 -11.74
C ARG A 5 -61.52 -2.64 -11.23
N LYS A 6 -60.41 -3.19 -10.71
CA LYS A 6 -59.17 -2.47 -10.44
C LYS A 6 -58.46 -2.13 -11.76
N LEU A 7 -58.14 -0.86 -11.99
CA LEU A 7 -57.25 -0.39 -13.05
C LEU A 7 -55.79 -0.63 -12.62
N LEU A 8 -55.01 -1.36 -13.43
CA LEU A 8 -53.55 -1.35 -13.36
C LEU A 8 -53.03 -0.09 -14.07
N VAL A 9 -52.16 0.67 -13.40
CA VAL A 9 -51.33 1.73 -14.00
C VAL A 9 -49.95 1.13 -14.31
N PRO A 10 -49.40 1.26 -15.52
CA PRO A 10 -48.05 0.78 -15.81
C PRO A 10 -47.03 1.78 -15.25
N ALA A 11 -46.08 1.29 -14.46
CA ALA A 11 -44.93 2.05 -14.01
C ALA A 11 -43.95 2.23 -15.18
N PHE A 12 -43.80 3.46 -15.66
CA PHE A 12 -42.70 3.84 -16.54
C PHE A 12 -41.41 3.86 -15.70
N LEU A 13 -40.54 2.86 -15.91
CA LEU A 13 -39.16 2.93 -15.46
C LEU A 13 -38.46 3.99 -16.33
N LEU A 14 -38.23 5.18 -15.78
CA LEU A 14 -37.27 6.13 -16.34
C LEU A 14 -35.87 5.54 -16.10
N SER A 15 -35.30 4.88 -17.10
CA SER A 15 -33.86 4.60 -17.10
C SER A 15 -33.12 5.93 -17.16
N GLN A 16 -32.61 6.39 -16.02
CA GLN A 16 -31.64 7.47 -15.99
C GLN A 16 -30.37 6.97 -16.69
N LEU A 17 -30.26 7.27 -17.99
CA LEU A 17 -28.98 7.28 -18.68
C LEU A 17 -28.15 8.40 -18.04
N LEU A 18 -27.33 8.03 -17.06
CA LEU A 18 -26.22 8.87 -16.64
C LEU A 18 -25.38 9.14 -17.88
N PRO A 19 -25.12 10.41 -18.26
CA PRO A 19 -24.18 10.68 -19.34
C PRO A 19 -22.84 10.06 -18.97
N ALA A 20 -22.26 9.29 -19.90
CA ALA A 20 -20.89 8.85 -19.79
C ALA A 20 -20.02 10.10 -19.55
N SER A 21 -19.29 10.12 -18.44
CA SER A 21 -18.28 11.14 -18.14
C SER A 21 -17.31 11.19 -19.33
N ALA A 22 -17.33 12.29 -20.08
CA ALA A 22 -16.24 12.61 -20.99
C ALA A 22 -15.01 12.84 -20.10
N GLN A 23 -14.01 11.96 -20.21
CA GLN A 23 -12.76 12.05 -19.45
C GLN A 23 -12.13 13.41 -19.70
N ALA A 24 -11.86 14.19 -18.64
CA ALA A 24 -11.49 15.59 -18.79
C ALA A 24 -10.15 15.99 -18.15
N PHE A 25 -9.23 15.03 -18.06
CA PHE A 25 -7.83 15.26 -17.66
C PHE A 25 -6.93 15.31 -18.90
N VAL A 26 -5.71 15.81 -18.74
CA VAL A 26 -4.66 15.75 -19.77
C VAL A 26 -3.47 15.02 -19.19
N LEU A 27 -2.90 14.11 -19.98
CA LEU A 27 -1.72 13.34 -19.59
C LEU A 27 -0.52 13.86 -20.35
N LEU A 28 0.64 13.84 -19.70
CA LEU A 28 1.92 13.93 -20.39
C LEU A 28 2.06 12.73 -21.35
N PRO A 29 2.62 12.93 -22.54
CA PRO A 29 2.67 11.88 -23.57
C PRO A 29 3.63 10.75 -23.23
N GLU A 30 4.70 11.03 -22.47
CA GLU A 30 5.66 10.01 -22.03
C GLU A 30 5.20 9.34 -20.72
N PRO A 31 5.12 8.00 -20.64
CA PRO A 31 4.85 7.31 -19.38
C PRO A 31 6.07 7.33 -18.44
N PRO A 32 5.87 7.12 -17.13
CA PRO A 32 6.97 7.03 -16.18
C PRO A 32 7.77 5.73 -16.37
N ALA A 33 9.10 5.80 -16.22
CA ALA A 33 9.98 4.63 -16.27
C ALA A 33 9.89 3.77 -14.99
N SER A 34 9.61 4.41 -13.86
CA SER A 34 9.46 3.82 -12.53
C SER A 34 8.56 4.70 -11.66
N GLY A 35 8.31 4.30 -10.41
CA GLY A 35 7.93 5.28 -9.38
C GLY A 35 9.06 6.30 -9.17
N PHE A 36 8.72 7.48 -8.67
CA PHE A 36 9.67 8.56 -8.44
C PHE A 36 9.96 8.74 -6.95
N VAL A 37 11.23 8.76 -6.57
CA VAL A 37 11.66 9.06 -5.20
C VAL A 37 12.16 10.50 -5.18
N MET A 38 11.44 11.36 -4.49
CA MET A 38 11.68 12.80 -4.43
C MET A 38 12.72 13.15 -3.37
N ASN A 39 13.71 13.94 -3.75
CA ASN A 39 14.81 14.42 -2.93
C ASN A 39 14.49 15.82 -2.40
N LEU A 40 13.84 15.88 -1.24
CA LEU A 40 13.33 17.14 -0.69
C LEU A 40 14.44 17.98 -0.05
N ASP A 41 14.70 19.16 -0.61
CA ASP A 41 15.66 20.16 -0.15
C ASP A 41 15.02 21.56 -0.10
N LEU A 42 13.97 21.70 0.72
CA LEU A 42 13.18 22.92 0.83
C LEU A 42 13.45 23.71 2.10
N GLU A 43 14.66 23.67 2.66
CA GLU A 43 14.95 24.41 3.89
C GLU A 43 15.45 25.84 3.65
N PRO A 44 14.72 26.85 4.15
CA PRO A 44 15.38 28.06 4.64
C PRO A 44 15.07 28.21 6.13
N SER A 45 15.94 27.63 6.98
CA SER A 45 16.30 27.90 8.39
C SER A 45 15.32 28.51 9.44
N ALA A 46 14.08 28.86 9.13
CA ALA A 46 13.08 29.37 10.06
C ALA A 46 11.84 28.45 10.07
N PRO A 47 11.29 28.11 11.25
CA PRO A 47 10.07 27.32 11.34
C PRO A 47 8.91 28.05 10.64
N LEU A 48 8.23 27.34 9.75
CA LEU A 48 7.01 27.81 9.09
C LEU A 48 5.83 27.65 10.06
N GLN A 49 5.03 28.69 10.20
CA GLN A 49 3.72 28.58 10.85
C GLN A 49 2.70 28.15 9.79
N THR A 50 2.29 26.88 9.80
CA THR A 50 1.25 26.42 8.89
C THR A 50 -0.13 26.61 9.50
N THR A 51 -1.08 27.10 8.71
CA THR A 51 -2.48 27.20 9.16
C THR A 51 -3.28 26.02 8.63
N GLY A 52 -3.58 25.04 9.49
CA GLY A 52 -4.46 23.91 9.17
C GLY A 52 -3.76 22.66 8.62
N TYR A 53 -2.43 22.57 8.73
CA TYR A 53 -1.66 21.38 8.34
C TYR A 53 -1.03 20.63 9.52
N GLY A 54 -0.76 21.32 10.65
CA GLY A 54 -0.18 20.69 11.83
C GLY A 54 1.30 20.31 11.71
N VAL A 55 1.99 20.82 10.68
CA VAL A 55 3.43 20.64 10.45
C VAL A 55 4.13 21.99 10.42
N THR A 56 5.45 22.03 10.58
CA THR A 56 6.21 23.30 10.73
C THR A 56 7.37 23.46 9.75
N THR A 57 7.48 22.58 8.74
CA THR A 57 8.53 22.66 7.72
C THR A 57 7.98 22.47 6.31
N TRP A 58 8.63 23.07 5.33
CA TRP A 58 8.29 22.91 3.91
C TRP A 58 8.46 21.47 3.43
N ASN A 59 9.53 20.79 3.86
CA ASN A 59 9.73 19.36 3.57
C ASN A 59 8.53 18.51 4.03
N LYS A 60 8.01 18.74 5.25
CA LYS A 60 6.82 18.00 5.72
C LYS A 60 5.55 18.35 4.93
N LEU A 61 5.38 19.59 4.47
CA LEU A 61 4.26 19.92 3.58
C LEU A 61 4.40 19.26 2.21
N ALA A 62 5.60 19.22 1.64
CA ALA A 62 5.87 18.53 0.38
C ALA A 62 5.62 17.02 0.52
N GLU A 63 6.09 16.39 1.59
CA GLU A 63 5.77 14.98 1.92
C GLU A 63 4.25 14.74 1.94
N MET A 64 3.47 15.64 2.58
CA MET A 64 2.01 15.54 2.61
C MET A 64 1.38 15.69 1.22
N ALA A 65 1.92 16.56 0.36
CA ALA A 65 1.43 16.75 -1.01
C ALA A 65 1.72 15.52 -1.88
N LEU A 66 2.91 14.91 -1.78
CA LEU A 66 3.23 13.62 -2.42
C LEU A 66 2.27 12.51 -1.96
N ALA A 67 2.05 12.41 -0.65
CA ALA A 67 1.13 11.44 -0.06
C ALA A 67 -0.31 11.61 -0.56
N THR A 68 -0.72 12.84 -0.93
CA THR A 68 -2.05 13.12 -1.47
C THR A 68 -2.26 12.45 -2.84
N TRP A 69 -1.25 12.48 -3.70
CA TRP A 69 -1.27 11.76 -4.99
C TRP A 69 -1.21 10.25 -4.83
N ASN A 70 -0.35 9.76 -3.94
CA ASN A 70 -0.32 8.34 -3.59
C ASN A 70 -1.67 7.84 -3.10
N ALA A 71 -2.37 8.60 -2.25
CA ALA A 71 -3.71 8.23 -1.77
C ALA A 71 -4.77 8.18 -2.90
N ALA A 72 -4.61 8.99 -3.96
CA ALA A 72 -5.47 8.90 -5.14
C ALA A 72 -5.24 7.61 -5.94
N GLY A 73 -4.02 7.08 -5.91
CA GLY A 73 -3.56 5.93 -6.66
C GLY A 73 -3.18 6.29 -8.09
N VAL A 74 -1.97 5.91 -8.52
CA VAL A 74 -1.43 6.23 -9.85
C VAL A 74 -1.46 4.99 -10.75
N GLY A 75 -1.94 5.14 -11.99
CA GLY A 75 -2.00 4.07 -12.97
C GLY A 75 -3.27 3.20 -12.90
N SER A 76 -3.40 2.31 -13.88
CA SER A 76 -4.66 1.56 -14.12
C SER A 76 -4.92 0.46 -13.06
N GLY A 77 -3.85 -0.14 -12.54
CA GLY A 77 -3.83 -0.86 -11.27
C GLY A 77 -3.24 0.07 -10.23
N PRO A 78 -4.05 0.95 -9.60
CA PRO A 78 -3.57 2.12 -8.90
C PRO A 78 -2.49 1.78 -7.87
N ASP A 79 -1.30 2.36 -8.05
CA ASP A 79 -0.19 2.27 -7.13
C ASP A 79 -0.31 3.37 -6.07
N PHE A 80 -0.38 2.98 -4.81
CA PHE A 80 -0.45 3.89 -3.66
C PHE A 80 0.93 4.24 -3.10
N GLY A 81 2.02 3.76 -3.73
CA GLY A 81 3.40 4.07 -3.38
C GLY A 81 4.21 4.58 -4.58
N PHE A 82 3.55 5.19 -5.57
CA PHE A 82 4.20 5.68 -6.79
C PHE A 82 5.26 6.77 -6.50
N LEU A 83 4.98 7.66 -5.55
CA LEU A 83 5.90 8.71 -5.09
C LEU A 83 6.53 8.32 -3.75
N GLY A 84 7.86 8.32 -3.69
CA GLY A 84 8.64 8.14 -2.47
C GLY A 84 9.37 9.41 -2.07
N VAL A 85 10.03 9.37 -0.91
CA VAL A 85 10.93 10.44 -0.45
C VAL A 85 12.27 9.83 -0.07
N ALA A 86 13.36 10.42 -0.57
CA ALA A 86 14.71 9.97 -0.26
C ALA A 86 15.03 10.20 1.23
N ASN A 87 15.54 9.16 1.89
CA ASN A 87 16.03 9.27 3.27
C ASN A 87 17.23 8.33 3.48
N PRO A 88 18.45 8.86 3.70
CA PRO A 88 18.81 10.27 3.74
C PRO A 88 18.69 10.95 2.37
N ARG A 89 18.74 12.29 2.35
CA ARG A 89 18.82 13.09 1.11
C ARG A 89 20.03 12.64 0.28
N LEU A 90 19.84 12.53 -1.04
CA LEU A 90 20.90 12.27 -2.00
C LEU A 90 21.56 13.58 -2.47
N ALA A 91 22.84 13.53 -2.81
CA ALA A 91 23.50 14.65 -3.46
C ALA A 91 23.07 14.69 -4.94
N GLY A 92 22.62 15.85 -5.39
CA GLY A 92 22.13 16.07 -6.75
C GLY A 92 21.82 17.54 -7.00
N GLY A 93 21.28 17.88 -8.16
CA GLY A 93 20.89 19.25 -8.49
C GLY A 93 19.80 19.34 -9.55
N ALA A 94 18.75 20.11 -9.25
CA ALA A 94 17.46 20.23 -9.96
C ALA A 94 17.48 20.71 -11.43
N CYS A 95 18.66 20.78 -12.02
CA CYS A 95 18.96 21.26 -13.36
C CYS A 95 19.96 20.35 -14.08
N ALA A 96 20.22 19.16 -13.54
CA ALA A 96 21.19 18.21 -14.05
C ALA A 96 20.55 16.82 -14.09
N ARG A 97 20.69 16.13 -15.22
CA ARG A 97 20.26 14.74 -15.35
C ARG A 97 21.19 13.80 -14.59
N ASP A 98 21.03 13.73 -13.28
CA ASP A 98 21.90 12.96 -12.38
C ASP A 98 21.23 11.73 -11.76
N GLY A 99 19.96 11.49 -12.08
CA GLY A 99 19.15 10.38 -11.60
C GLY A 99 18.49 10.65 -10.25
N VAL A 100 18.54 11.88 -9.75
CA VAL A 100 17.87 12.32 -8.52
C VAL A 100 16.70 13.23 -8.91
N ASN A 101 15.56 13.07 -8.25
CA ASN A 101 14.37 13.90 -8.50
C ASN A 101 14.34 15.02 -7.46
N GLU A 102 14.93 16.17 -7.73
CA GLU A 102 15.01 17.26 -6.76
C GLU A 102 13.67 17.92 -6.47
N VAL A 103 13.50 18.38 -5.23
CA VAL A 103 12.46 19.36 -4.88
C VAL A 103 13.12 20.47 -4.07
N THR A 104 13.27 21.67 -4.65
CA THR A 104 14.09 22.72 -4.04
C THR A 104 13.62 24.14 -4.36
N TRP A 105 14.23 25.12 -3.68
CA TRP A 105 14.07 26.55 -3.94
C TRP A 105 15.17 27.02 -4.91
N ALA A 106 14.81 27.81 -5.92
CA ALA A 106 15.78 28.38 -6.86
C ALA A 106 15.42 29.81 -7.27
N SER A 107 16.45 30.65 -7.48
CA SER A 107 16.28 32.04 -7.94
C SER A 107 16.07 32.15 -9.45
N ASP A 108 16.39 31.10 -10.20
CA ASP A 108 16.16 30.98 -11.63
C ASP A 108 15.74 29.55 -11.98
N ASN A 109 15.20 29.36 -13.18
CA ASN A 109 14.89 28.04 -13.74
C ASN A 109 16.07 27.57 -14.59
N CYS A 110 17.08 27.00 -13.95
CA CYS A 110 18.23 26.40 -14.63
C CYS A 110 18.93 27.37 -15.59
N GLY A 111 19.15 28.61 -15.14
CA GLY A 111 19.75 29.68 -15.92
C GLY A 111 18.76 30.52 -16.74
N PHE A 112 17.47 30.20 -16.70
CA PHE A 112 16.41 30.96 -17.36
C PHE A 112 15.51 31.70 -16.35
N SER A 113 14.87 32.79 -16.78
CA SER A 113 13.86 33.46 -15.96
C SER A 113 12.62 32.58 -15.79
N PHE A 114 12.00 32.60 -14.61
CA PHE A 114 10.70 31.98 -14.36
C PHE A 114 9.55 32.64 -15.16
N GLY A 115 9.72 33.89 -15.63
CA GLY A 115 8.60 34.66 -16.17
C GLY A 115 7.48 34.80 -15.14
N ASP A 116 6.27 34.38 -15.51
CA ASP A 116 5.09 34.40 -14.62
C ASP A 116 4.95 33.12 -13.75
N ALA A 117 5.85 32.14 -13.91
CA ALA A 117 5.78 30.87 -13.17
C ALA A 117 6.17 31.02 -11.69
N ILE A 118 5.45 30.29 -10.84
CA ILE A 118 5.66 30.29 -9.38
C ILE A 118 6.47 29.07 -8.95
N ALA A 119 6.28 27.96 -9.64
CA ALA A 119 7.11 26.76 -9.60
C ALA A 119 7.13 26.14 -10.99
N ILE A 120 8.08 25.24 -11.22
CA ILE A 120 8.25 24.51 -12.48
C ILE A 120 8.65 23.07 -12.16
N THR A 121 8.07 22.13 -12.90
CA THR A 121 8.50 20.73 -12.95
C THR A 121 9.28 20.49 -14.24
N ASN A 122 10.59 20.31 -14.12
CA ASN A 122 11.49 19.95 -15.21
C ASN A 122 11.54 18.43 -15.37
N ARG A 123 11.63 17.96 -16.61
CA ARG A 123 11.52 16.54 -16.94
C ARG A 123 12.67 16.08 -17.83
N TRP A 124 13.19 14.88 -17.54
CA TRP A 124 14.09 14.17 -18.43
C TRP A 124 13.46 12.90 -18.98
N VAL A 125 13.51 12.78 -20.31
CA VAL A 125 12.97 11.65 -21.05
C VAL A 125 14.11 10.88 -21.71
N VAL A 126 14.09 9.56 -21.52
CA VAL A 126 15.04 8.63 -22.17
C VAL A 126 14.23 7.52 -22.81
N ASN A 127 14.45 7.29 -24.11
CA ASN A 127 13.74 6.26 -24.88
C ASN A 127 12.20 6.37 -24.77
N GLY A 128 11.67 7.58 -24.68
CA GLY A 128 10.24 7.84 -24.55
C GLY A 128 9.66 7.62 -23.15
N LEU A 129 10.49 7.38 -22.14
CA LEU A 129 10.07 7.22 -20.75
C LEU A 129 10.59 8.38 -19.90
N ARG A 130 9.78 8.84 -18.94
CA ARG A 130 10.20 9.84 -17.95
C ARG A 130 11.06 9.15 -16.89
N VAL A 131 12.31 9.58 -16.75
CA VAL A 131 13.30 8.93 -15.85
C VAL A 131 13.66 9.81 -14.66
N GLU A 132 13.33 11.09 -14.72
CA GLU A 132 13.67 12.08 -13.71
C GLU A 132 12.70 13.27 -13.83
N GLU A 133 12.25 13.78 -12.70
CA GLU A 133 11.33 14.92 -12.60
C GLU A 133 11.78 15.83 -11.44
N ASP A 134 12.24 17.04 -11.75
CA ASP A 134 12.72 18.00 -10.76
C ASP A 134 11.70 19.11 -10.57
N VAL A 135 11.40 19.44 -9.31
CA VAL A 135 10.48 20.51 -8.95
C VAL A 135 11.24 21.67 -8.31
N ILE A 136 11.18 22.83 -8.96
CA ILE A 136 11.79 24.06 -8.47
C ILE A 136 10.73 25.09 -8.12
N PHE A 137 10.80 25.63 -6.90
CA PHE A 137 9.96 26.73 -6.46
C PHE A 137 10.73 28.04 -6.56
N ASN A 138 10.10 29.07 -7.13
CA ASN A 138 10.72 30.37 -7.37
C ASN A 138 10.99 31.12 -6.06
N SER A 139 12.24 31.12 -5.60
CA SER A 139 12.64 31.72 -4.33
C SER A 139 12.57 33.25 -4.31
N ASN A 140 12.32 33.89 -5.45
CA ASN A 140 12.08 35.34 -5.52
C ASN A 140 10.65 35.73 -5.12
N LEU A 141 9.76 34.78 -4.91
CA LEU A 141 8.37 35.02 -4.53
C LEU A 141 8.14 34.67 -3.05
N PRO A 142 7.24 35.40 -2.36
CA PRO A 142 6.83 35.03 -1.01
C PRO A 142 5.89 33.83 -1.04
N PHE A 143 6.08 32.89 -0.11
CA PHE A 143 5.21 31.73 0.11
C PHE A 143 4.66 31.73 1.54
N ASP A 144 3.47 31.17 1.69
CA ASP A 144 2.81 30.84 2.96
C ASP A 144 2.22 29.41 2.84
N ALA A 145 1.65 28.88 3.91
CA ALA A 145 0.95 27.59 3.89
C ALA A 145 -0.36 27.65 4.65
N TYR A 146 -1.48 27.56 3.92
CA TYR A 146 -2.81 27.66 4.50
C TYR A 146 -3.85 26.80 3.76
N ARG A 147 -4.91 26.39 4.46
CA ARG A 147 -6.06 25.69 3.86
C ARG A 147 -7.12 26.68 3.34
N GLY A 148 -7.93 26.22 2.39
CA GLY A 148 -9.12 26.89 1.89
C GLY A 148 -8.88 27.77 0.66
N PRO A 149 -9.81 28.69 0.35
CA PRO A 149 -9.72 29.58 -0.80
C PRO A 149 -8.48 30.48 -0.81
N LEU A 150 -8.14 31.05 -1.97
CA LEU A 150 -7.02 31.97 -2.11
C LEU A 150 -7.15 33.15 -1.16
N ARG A 151 -6.06 33.44 -0.46
CA ARG A 151 -5.93 34.64 0.37
C ARG A 151 -5.24 35.73 -0.42
N TYR A 152 -5.55 36.97 -0.07
CA TYR A 152 -5.01 38.14 -0.73
C TYR A 152 -4.34 39.05 0.30
N SER A 153 -3.20 39.62 -0.09
CA SER A 153 -2.50 40.68 0.63
C SER A 153 -2.19 41.80 -0.35
N ASN A 154 -2.62 43.02 -0.05
CA ASN A 154 -2.43 44.22 -0.90
C ASN A 154 -2.88 44.01 -2.37
N GLY A 155 -4.00 43.31 -2.57
CA GLY A 155 -4.56 43.06 -3.90
C GLY A 155 -3.83 41.98 -4.72
N ARG A 156 -2.79 41.33 -4.17
CA ARG A 156 -2.14 40.16 -4.77
C ARG A 156 -2.48 38.90 -3.98
N TYR A 157 -2.62 37.77 -4.67
CA TYR A 157 -2.82 36.50 -3.97
C TYR A 157 -1.54 36.08 -3.24
N ILE A 158 -1.71 35.35 -2.14
CA ILE A 158 -0.61 34.76 -1.36
C ILE A 158 -0.36 33.36 -1.91
N ASN A 159 0.88 33.08 -2.33
CA ASN A 159 1.28 31.77 -2.82
C ASN A 159 1.21 30.73 -1.70
N ASP A 160 0.22 29.85 -1.77
CA ASP A 160 0.10 28.71 -0.85
C ASP A 160 0.97 27.57 -1.35
N PHE A 161 2.06 27.31 -0.64
CA PHE A 161 3.03 26.28 -1.01
C PHE A 161 2.38 24.92 -1.19
N TYR A 162 1.47 24.50 -0.30
CA TYR A 162 0.91 23.15 -0.41
C TYR A 162 0.04 23.01 -1.66
N ARG A 163 -0.82 23.99 -1.97
CA ARG A 163 -1.60 23.99 -3.22
C ARG A 163 -0.69 23.89 -4.45
N ILE A 164 0.38 24.67 -4.47
CA ILE A 164 1.32 24.71 -5.60
C ILE A 164 2.11 23.39 -5.66
N ALA A 165 2.56 22.85 -4.53
CA ALA A 165 3.25 21.56 -4.49
C ALA A 165 2.36 20.41 -4.96
N VAL A 166 1.07 20.39 -4.61
CA VAL A 166 0.14 19.39 -5.15
C VAL A 166 0.01 19.54 -6.67
N HIS A 167 -0.02 20.76 -7.21
CA HIS A 167 0.00 21.00 -8.66
C HIS A 167 1.28 20.46 -9.32
N GLU A 168 2.46 20.87 -8.83
CA GLU A 168 3.74 20.41 -9.40
C GLU A 168 3.92 18.89 -9.31
N PHE A 169 3.53 18.27 -8.20
CA PHE A 169 3.57 16.82 -8.08
C PHE A 169 2.56 16.11 -8.98
N GLY A 170 1.51 16.79 -9.44
CA GLY A 170 0.66 16.27 -10.51
C GLY A 170 1.38 16.19 -11.85
N HIS A 171 2.29 17.13 -12.15
CA HIS A 171 3.20 17.01 -13.28
C HIS A 171 4.17 15.83 -13.12
N VAL A 172 4.74 15.63 -11.94
CA VAL A 172 5.59 14.45 -11.63
C VAL A 172 4.82 13.14 -11.87
N VAL A 173 3.57 13.06 -11.40
CA VAL A 173 2.66 11.92 -11.66
C VAL A 173 2.43 11.71 -13.16
N GLY A 174 2.38 12.79 -13.94
CA GLY A 174 2.29 12.77 -15.39
C GLY A 174 1.05 13.45 -15.95
N LEU A 175 0.47 14.40 -15.22
CA LEU A 175 -0.66 15.21 -15.67
C LEU A 175 -0.19 16.50 -16.31
N ASP A 176 -1.00 17.02 -17.22
CA ASP A 176 -0.83 18.31 -17.88
C ASP A 176 -2.09 19.17 -17.68
N HIS A 177 -2.04 20.44 -18.09
CA HIS A 177 -3.07 21.43 -17.78
C HIS A 177 -4.35 21.24 -18.62
N PRO A 178 -5.50 20.89 -18.02
CA PRO A 178 -6.72 20.67 -18.78
C PRO A 178 -7.29 21.96 -19.38
N ASN A 179 -7.16 23.11 -18.72
CA ASN A 179 -7.60 24.40 -19.28
C ASN A 179 -6.81 24.82 -20.53
N LEU A 180 -5.52 24.48 -20.61
CA LEU A 180 -4.72 24.78 -21.81
C LEU A 180 -5.09 23.86 -22.98
N ALA A 181 -5.58 22.66 -22.70
CA ALA A 181 -6.19 21.77 -23.69
C ALA A 181 -7.65 22.14 -24.04
N GLY A 182 -8.14 23.31 -23.60
CA GLY A 182 -9.48 23.83 -23.90
C GLY A 182 -10.59 23.26 -23.03
N GLN A 183 -10.25 22.51 -21.98
CA GLN A 183 -11.22 21.91 -21.08
C GLN A 183 -11.69 22.92 -20.02
N LYS A 184 -12.91 22.72 -19.50
CA LYS A 184 -13.51 23.59 -18.47
C LYS A 184 -13.88 22.75 -17.25
N VAL A 185 -12.87 22.37 -16.49
CA VAL A 185 -13.00 21.52 -15.30
C VAL A 185 -12.40 22.19 -14.07
N ALA A 186 -12.98 21.87 -12.92
CA ALA A 186 -12.34 22.15 -11.64
C ALA A 186 -11.23 21.12 -11.45
N ALA A 187 -9.99 21.58 -11.51
CA ALA A 187 -8.79 20.76 -11.38
C ALA A 187 -7.73 21.56 -10.64
N ILE A 188 -6.98 20.93 -9.74
CA ILE A 188 -5.78 21.54 -9.18
C ILE A 188 -4.71 21.71 -10.26
N MET A 189 -4.76 20.87 -11.32
CA MET A 189 -3.88 20.92 -12.49
C MET A 189 -4.20 22.05 -13.47
N ASN A 190 -5.16 22.95 -13.22
CA ASN A 190 -5.31 24.11 -14.10
C ASN A 190 -4.07 25.02 -14.02
N SER A 191 -3.66 25.60 -15.16
CA SER A 191 -2.42 26.38 -15.30
C SER A 191 -2.41 27.75 -14.57
N TYR A 192 -3.45 28.07 -13.82
CA TYR A 192 -3.58 29.33 -13.08
C TYR A 192 -3.99 29.04 -11.63
N LEU A 193 -3.52 29.84 -10.69
CA LEU A 193 -3.94 29.71 -9.29
C LEU A 193 -5.42 30.01 -9.13
N GLY A 194 -6.11 29.09 -8.43
CA GLY A 194 -7.52 29.22 -8.07
C GLY A 194 -7.79 28.83 -6.62
N ASN A 195 -9.06 28.84 -6.23
CA ASN A 195 -9.52 28.53 -4.87
C ASN A 195 -9.45 27.04 -4.50
N ILE A 196 -9.01 26.18 -5.41
CA ILE A 196 -8.89 24.73 -5.21
C ILE A 196 -7.57 24.45 -4.52
N ASP A 197 -7.59 23.76 -3.37
CA ASP A 197 -6.42 23.38 -2.58
C ASP A 197 -6.30 21.86 -2.33
N SER A 198 -7.10 21.08 -3.06
CA SER A 198 -7.17 19.62 -2.96
C SER A 198 -7.45 18.99 -4.32
N LEU A 199 -7.10 17.71 -4.48
CA LEU A 199 -7.39 16.96 -5.71
C LEU A 199 -8.89 16.93 -5.99
N GLN A 200 -9.24 17.20 -7.24
CA GLN A 200 -10.59 17.10 -7.76
C GLN A 200 -10.81 15.74 -8.44
N PRO A 201 -12.06 15.36 -8.75
CA PRO A 201 -12.36 14.12 -9.45
C PRO A 201 -11.58 13.96 -10.77
N ASP A 202 -11.34 15.08 -11.47
CA ASP A 202 -10.59 15.09 -12.71
C ASP A 202 -9.12 14.72 -12.52
N ASP A 203 -8.47 15.35 -11.53
CA ASP A 203 -7.08 15.09 -11.15
C ASP A 203 -6.87 13.60 -10.78
N MET A 204 -7.76 13.05 -9.94
CA MET A 204 -7.70 11.65 -9.51
C MET A 204 -7.96 10.67 -10.68
N ALA A 205 -8.88 11.02 -11.59
CA ALA A 205 -9.15 10.23 -12.77
C ALA A 205 -7.93 10.22 -13.71
N GLY A 206 -7.27 11.36 -13.88
CA GLY A 206 -6.03 11.48 -14.64
C GLY A 206 -4.91 10.64 -14.05
N ALA A 207 -4.68 10.74 -12.74
CA ALA A 207 -3.65 9.93 -12.07
C ALA A 207 -3.84 8.43 -12.29
N ARG A 208 -5.09 7.94 -12.25
CA ARG A 208 -5.44 6.53 -12.50
C ARG A 208 -5.40 6.14 -13.99
N ALA A 209 -5.36 7.12 -14.88
CA ALA A 209 -5.27 6.90 -16.32
C ALA A 209 -3.83 6.95 -16.84
N ILE A 210 -2.85 7.33 -16.00
CA ILE A 210 -1.43 7.25 -16.36
C ILE A 210 -1.13 5.86 -16.90
N ALA A 211 -0.39 5.80 -18.01
CA ALA A 211 0.13 4.57 -18.60
C ALA A 211 1.26 3.98 -17.74
N TRP A 212 0.96 3.83 -16.46
CA TRP A 212 1.69 3.16 -15.43
C TRP A 212 0.84 1.95 -15.03
N ASN A 213 1.43 0.79 -15.21
CA ASN A 213 1.01 -0.37 -14.44
C ASN A 213 2.12 -0.52 -13.41
N ALA A 214 1.77 -0.75 -12.14
CA ALA A 214 2.70 -0.84 -11.00
C ALA A 214 3.77 -1.95 -11.11
N VAL A 215 4.06 -2.44 -12.31
CA VAL A 215 5.01 -3.47 -12.70
C VAL A 215 6.12 -2.83 -13.53
N SER A 216 7.01 -2.08 -12.86
CA SER A 216 8.39 -1.83 -13.30
C SER A 216 9.29 -1.54 -12.08
N ALA A 217 9.32 -2.48 -11.14
CA ALA A 217 10.54 -2.81 -10.44
C ALA A 217 11.03 -4.12 -11.07
N SER A 218 12.25 -4.12 -11.59
CA SER A 218 12.97 -5.26 -12.19
C SER A 218 12.32 -6.60 -11.92
N GLN A 219 11.55 -7.14 -12.89
CA GLN A 219 10.97 -8.49 -12.91
C GLN A 219 11.02 -9.18 -11.53
N LEU A 220 10.33 -8.62 -10.52
CA LEU A 220 10.29 -9.24 -9.21
C LEU A 220 9.57 -10.55 -9.51
N SER A 221 10.28 -11.67 -9.35
CA SER A 221 9.63 -12.96 -9.32
C SER A 221 8.48 -12.77 -8.34
N THR A 222 7.25 -12.97 -8.79
CA THR A 222 6.09 -12.92 -7.91
C THR A 222 5.60 -14.32 -7.73
N VAL A 223 5.18 -14.64 -6.51
CA VAL A 223 4.51 -15.90 -6.24
C VAL A 223 3.01 -15.61 -6.24
N ALA A 224 2.30 -16.29 -7.13
CA ALA A 224 0.84 -16.24 -7.16
C ALA A 224 0.29 -17.16 -6.07
N LEU A 225 -0.55 -16.62 -5.19
CA LEU A 225 -1.30 -17.39 -4.21
C LEU A 225 -2.79 -17.29 -4.49
N ASN A 226 -3.46 -18.45 -4.53
CA ASN A 226 -4.90 -18.53 -4.69
C ASN A 226 -5.57 -18.55 -3.31
N PHE A 227 -6.57 -17.70 -3.17
CA PHE A 227 -7.42 -17.61 -1.98
C PHE A 227 -8.81 -18.09 -2.32
N LEU A 228 -9.42 -18.86 -1.42
CA LEU A 228 -10.81 -19.28 -1.52
C LEU A 228 -11.73 -18.25 -0.86
N ALA A 229 -13.02 -18.28 -1.19
CA ALA A 229 -14.01 -17.51 -0.43
C ALA A 229 -14.00 -17.92 1.05
N GLY A 230 -14.11 -16.95 1.96
CA GLY A 230 -14.03 -17.14 3.40
C GLY A 230 -12.61 -16.99 3.96
N TRP A 231 -12.32 -17.69 5.05
CA TRP A 231 -11.05 -17.56 5.78
C TRP A 231 -9.94 -18.38 5.16
N ASN A 232 -8.80 -17.73 4.94
CA ASN A 232 -7.56 -18.34 4.47
C ASN A 232 -6.43 -17.94 5.43
N LEU A 233 -5.57 -18.90 5.77
CA LEU A 233 -4.34 -18.65 6.51
C LEU A 233 -3.17 -18.71 5.53
N ALA A 234 -2.52 -17.58 5.35
CA ALA A 234 -1.41 -17.41 4.41
C ALA A 234 -0.17 -16.93 5.15
N GLY A 235 0.97 -17.04 4.50
CA GLY A 235 2.27 -16.74 5.08
C GLY A 235 3.18 -16.01 4.10
N ASN A 236 4.05 -15.15 4.64
CA ASN A 236 5.15 -14.56 3.90
C ASN A 236 6.45 -15.33 4.15
N GLY A 237 6.65 -16.44 3.44
CA GLY A 237 7.90 -17.21 3.46
C GLY A 237 9.05 -16.56 2.66
N SER A 238 8.90 -15.31 2.24
CA SER A 238 9.89 -14.56 1.46
C SER A 238 10.50 -13.39 2.25
N GLY A 239 11.75 -13.05 1.94
CA GLY A 239 12.45 -11.91 2.51
C GLY A 239 11.88 -10.53 2.11
N ALA A 240 11.00 -10.48 1.11
CA ALA A 240 10.34 -9.25 0.69
C ALA A 240 9.05 -9.04 1.47
N ALA A 241 8.86 -7.84 2.03
CA ALA A 241 7.62 -7.48 2.72
C ALA A 241 6.46 -7.33 1.73
N ILE A 242 5.26 -7.72 2.16
CA ILE A 242 4.01 -7.53 1.42
C ILE A 242 3.40 -6.21 1.87
N ASP A 243 3.18 -5.29 0.93
CA ASP A 243 2.33 -4.12 1.14
C ASP A 243 0.85 -4.57 1.13
N VAL A 244 0.18 -4.38 2.26
CA VAL A 244 -1.17 -4.90 2.49
C VAL A 244 -2.21 -4.14 1.68
N ALA A 245 -2.09 -2.81 1.59
CA ALA A 245 -3.04 -1.99 0.86
C ALA A 245 -2.94 -2.22 -0.65
N ARG A 246 -1.71 -2.34 -1.16
CA ARG A 246 -1.45 -2.67 -2.57
C ARG A 246 -1.94 -4.07 -2.94
N THR A 247 -1.74 -5.05 -2.06
CA THR A 247 -2.04 -6.46 -2.36
C THR A 247 -3.51 -6.80 -2.13
N PHE A 248 -4.14 -6.23 -1.10
CA PHE A 248 -5.49 -6.57 -0.65
C PHE A 248 -6.49 -5.41 -0.72
N GLY A 249 -6.17 -4.36 -1.48
CA GLY A 249 -6.97 -3.13 -1.64
C GLY A 249 -8.29 -3.29 -2.39
N ASN A 250 -8.54 -4.42 -3.06
CA ASN A 250 -9.79 -4.63 -3.79
C ASN A 250 -10.93 -5.05 -2.84
N SER A 251 -11.81 -4.08 -2.52
CA SER A 251 -12.96 -4.29 -1.64
C SER A 251 -14.04 -5.23 -2.20
N THR A 252 -14.01 -5.56 -3.50
CA THR A 252 -14.91 -6.59 -4.07
C THR A 252 -14.44 -8.01 -3.79
N ASP A 253 -13.15 -8.17 -3.51
CA ASP A 253 -12.52 -9.48 -3.35
C ASP A 253 -12.27 -9.78 -1.87
N ILE A 254 -11.99 -8.75 -1.08
CA ILE A 254 -11.53 -8.86 0.32
C ILE A 254 -12.53 -8.22 1.29
N LEU A 255 -12.77 -8.89 2.42
CA LEU A 255 -13.44 -8.31 3.59
C LEU A 255 -12.42 -7.65 4.52
N THR A 256 -11.46 -8.44 5.01
CA THR A 256 -10.53 -8.05 6.06
C THR A 256 -9.25 -8.87 5.99
N VAL A 257 -8.13 -8.27 6.39
CA VAL A 257 -6.82 -8.93 6.57
C VAL A 257 -6.37 -8.73 8.02
N TRP A 258 -5.77 -9.77 8.61
CA TRP A 258 -5.37 -9.77 10.02
C TRP A 258 -3.99 -10.39 10.22
N LYS A 259 -3.24 -9.85 11.18
CA LYS A 259 -1.94 -10.39 11.61
C LYS A 259 -1.84 -10.37 13.13
N TRP A 260 -1.25 -11.39 13.73
CA TRP A 260 -0.98 -11.38 15.18
C TRP A 260 0.42 -10.85 15.45
N VAL A 261 0.50 -9.75 16.20
CA VAL A 261 1.75 -9.12 16.61
C VAL A 261 2.10 -9.65 18.00
N ALA A 262 2.88 -10.74 18.04
CA ALA A 262 3.18 -11.44 19.29
C ALA A 262 3.88 -10.55 20.33
N ALA A 263 4.79 -9.67 19.89
CA ALA A 263 5.50 -8.73 20.76
C ALA A 263 4.56 -7.77 21.51
N GLU A 264 3.41 -7.45 20.93
CA GLU A 264 2.39 -6.57 21.54
C GLU A 264 1.21 -7.36 22.11
N SER A 265 1.18 -8.69 21.94
CA SER A 265 0.02 -9.55 22.23
C SER A 265 -1.29 -8.99 21.66
N LYS A 266 -1.24 -8.56 20.40
CA LYS A 266 -2.29 -7.76 19.79
C LYS A 266 -2.51 -8.10 18.32
N TRP A 267 -3.75 -7.99 17.87
CA TRP A 267 -4.11 -8.13 16.47
C TRP A 267 -3.87 -6.84 15.69
N ALA A 268 -3.25 -6.94 14.53
CA ALA A 268 -3.23 -5.91 13.49
C ALA A 268 -4.35 -6.16 12.46
N PHE A 269 -4.96 -5.09 11.98
CA PHE A 269 -6.18 -5.13 11.16
C PHE A 269 -6.08 -4.24 9.92
N TYR A 270 -6.61 -4.74 8.81
CA TYR A 270 -6.86 -3.99 7.58
C TYR A 270 -8.21 -4.36 6.97
N SER A 271 -8.92 -3.38 6.41
CA SER A 271 -10.08 -3.63 5.54
C SER A 271 -10.12 -2.62 4.39
N PRO A 272 -10.17 -3.08 3.13
CA PRO A 272 -10.23 -2.19 1.96
C PRO A 272 -11.58 -1.49 1.79
N SER A 273 -12.59 -1.84 2.60
CA SER A 273 -13.89 -1.17 2.59
C SER A 273 -13.94 0.12 3.42
N LEU A 274 -12.88 0.39 4.20
CA LEU A 274 -12.78 1.57 5.05
C LEU A 274 -11.79 2.57 4.43
N SER A 275 -12.10 3.87 4.52
CA SER A 275 -11.10 4.91 4.25
C SER A 275 -10.00 4.87 5.31
N ALA A 276 -8.83 5.47 5.01
CA ALA A 276 -7.69 5.48 5.93
C ALA A 276 -8.05 6.00 7.34
N GLU A 277 -8.81 7.09 7.42
CA GLU A 277 -9.30 7.65 8.70
C GLU A 277 -10.19 6.65 9.46
N LYS A 278 -11.22 6.10 8.80
CA LYS A 278 -12.14 5.13 9.41
C LYS A 278 -11.44 3.84 9.81
N LEU A 279 -10.42 3.43 9.06
CA LEU A 279 -9.62 2.25 9.37
C LEU A 279 -8.81 2.48 10.65
N SER A 280 -8.16 3.65 10.78
CA SER A 280 -7.43 4.05 11.98
C SER A 280 -8.34 4.14 13.20
N ASP A 281 -9.50 4.77 13.07
CA ASP A 281 -10.50 4.90 14.14
C ASP A 281 -11.03 3.53 14.58
N TYR A 282 -11.33 2.64 13.61
CA TYR A 282 -11.80 1.30 13.92
C TYR A 282 -10.74 0.46 14.62
N ALA A 283 -9.49 0.48 14.12
CA ALA A 283 -8.41 -0.28 14.72
C ALA A 283 -8.12 0.19 16.14
N SER A 284 -7.94 1.51 16.33
CA SER A 284 -7.68 2.09 17.66
C SER A 284 -8.84 1.84 18.63
N GLY A 285 -10.09 2.04 18.20
CA GLY A 285 -11.29 1.82 19.01
C GLY A 285 -11.51 0.37 19.43
N LYS A 286 -10.94 -0.60 18.71
CA LYS A 286 -10.94 -2.03 19.08
C LYS A 286 -9.68 -2.49 19.79
N GLY A 287 -8.70 -1.61 19.98
CA GLY A 287 -7.40 -1.97 20.51
C GLY A 287 -6.59 -2.85 19.56
N TYR A 288 -6.80 -2.73 18.25
CA TYR A 288 -5.99 -3.34 17.19
C TYR A 288 -4.87 -2.40 16.71
N ALA A 289 -3.84 -2.96 16.10
CA ALA A 289 -2.81 -2.22 15.38
C ALA A 289 -3.26 -2.02 13.92
N LEU A 290 -2.72 -1.01 13.23
CA LEU A 290 -2.95 -0.85 11.80
C LEU A 290 -2.05 -1.85 11.04
N LEU A 291 -2.64 -2.64 10.14
CA LEU A 291 -1.88 -3.59 9.33
C LEU A 291 -1.49 -2.94 7.99
N ALA A 292 -0.28 -2.38 7.94
CA ALA A 292 0.29 -1.79 6.72
C ALA A 292 1.14 -2.80 5.92
N THR A 293 1.94 -3.61 6.62
CA THR A 293 2.83 -4.61 6.00
C THR A 293 2.68 -5.99 6.64
N VAL A 294 2.92 -7.01 5.83
CA VAL A 294 3.28 -8.35 6.30
C VAL A 294 4.75 -8.56 5.95
N ASP A 295 5.60 -8.45 6.95
CA ASP A 295 7.04 -8.57 6.82
C ASP A 295 7.43 -10.04 6.59
N SER A 296 8.70 -10.23 6.25
CA SER A 296 9.30 -11.56 6.12
C SER A 296 9.03 -12.41 7.36
N SER A 297 8.72 -13.69 7.15
CA SER A 297 8.50 -14.71 8.18
C SER A 297 7.17 -14.64 8.95
N GLU A 298 6.31 -13.67 8.61
CA GLU A 298 5.02 -13.48 9.28
C GLU A 298 3.88 -14.28 8.61
N GLY A 299 3.00 -14.85 9.42
CA GLY A 299 1.72 -15.39 8.98
C GLY A 299 0.60 -14.34 9.07
N PHE A 300 -0.46 -14.51 8.29
CA PHE A 300 -1.61 -13.62 8.28
C PHE A 300 -2.89 -14.33 7.83
N TRP A 301 -4.03 -13.74 8.18
CA TRP A 301 -5.35 -14.20 7.77
C TRP A 301 -5.95 -13.27 6.72
N VAL A 302 -6.61 -13.86 5.72
CA VAL A 302 -7.44 -13.16 4.76
C VAL A 302 -8.85 -13.72 4.81
N ASN A 303 -9.83 -12.84 5.05
CA ASN A 303 -11.24 -13.16 4.85
C ASN A 303 -11.66 -12.62 3.47
N ALA A 304 -11.84 -13.52 2.51
CA ALA A 304 -12.15 -13.18 1.14
C ALA A 304 -13.66 -13.28 0.87
N ARG A 305 -14.21 -12.37 0.05
CA ARG A 305 -15.60 -12.41 -0.41
C ARG A 305 -15.82 -13.50 -1.46
N LYS A 306 -14.80 -13.77 -2.28
CA LYS A 306 -14.81 -14.74 -3.37
C LYS A 306 -13.39 -15.24 -3.62
N THR A 307 -13.28 -16.28 -4.42
CA THR A 307 -11.97 -16.77 -4.88
C THR A 307 -11.26 -15.68 -5.68
N PHE A 308 -9.97 -15.48 -5.41
CA PHE A 308 -9.10 -14.57 -6.16
C PHE A 308 -7.64 -15.02 -6.08
N THR A 309 -6.78 -14.42 -6.88
CA THR A 309 -5.35 -14.69 -6.89
C THR A 309 -4.60 -13.41 -6.51
N ALA A 310 -3.79 -13.47 -5.45
CA ALA A 310 -2.86 -12.41 -5.08
C ALA A 310 -1.48 -12.72 -5.64
N HIS A 311 -0.68 -11.68 -5.90
CA HIS A 311 0.71 -11.82 -6.31
C HIS A 311 1.59 -11.17 -5.24
N PHE A 312 2.51 -11.95 -4.66
CA PHE A 312 3.43 -11.47 -3.65
C PHE A 312 4.81 -11.24 -4.23
N PRO A 313 5.57 -10.25 -3.75
CA PRO A 313 6.96 -10.14 -4.11
C PRO A 313 7.71 -11.39 -3.64
N ALA A 314 8.47 -12.01 -4.54
CA ALA A 314 9.46 -13.00 -4.14
C ALA A 314 10.78 -12.29 -3.82
N GLY A 315 11.57 -13.01 -3.07
CA GLY A 315 12.78 -12.56 -2.40
C GLY A 315 13.48 -13.77 -1.82
N THR A 316 14.46 -13.54 -0.96
CA THR A 316 15.21 -14.64 -0.33
C THR A 316 14.29 -15.56 0.46
N THR A 317 14.58 -16.86 0.43
CA THR A 317 13.81 -17.84 1.20
C THR A 317 13.98 -17.59 2.70
N VAL A 318 12.88 -17.51 3.44
CA VAL A 318 12.91 -17.50 4.91
C VAL A 318 13.28 -18.88 5.41
N SER A 319 14.48 -19.02 5.97
CA SER A 319 14.93 -20.29 6.56
C SER A 319 14.26 -20.51 7.92
N SER A 320 13.73 -21.72 8.16
CA SER A 320 13.22 -22.13 9.46
C SER A 320 14.24 -22.00 10.60
N ALA A 321 15.54 -22.10 10.27
CA ALA A 321 16.63 -21.92 11.24
C ALA A 321 16.71 -20.50 11.81
N SER A 322 16.17 -19.49 11.11
CA SER A 322 16.11 -18.11 11.64
C SER A 322 15.30 -18.00 12.93
N PHE A 323 14.40 -18.94 13.20
CA PHE A 323 13.56 -18.96 14.40
C PHE A 323 14.23 -19.61 15.62
N GLN A 324 15.46 -20.12 15.50
CA GLN A 324 16.24 -20.61 16.64
C GLN A 324 16.44 -19.51 17.70
N THR A 325 16.67 -18.29 17.24
CA THR A 325 16.83 -17.09 18.07
C THR A 325 15.79 -16.06 17.64
N GLY A 326 14.79 -15.78 18.49
CA GLY A 326 13.79 -14.73 18.20
C GLY A 326 12.34 -15.20 18.17
N LEU A 327 12.08 -16.51 18.19
CA LEU A 327 10.71 -17.00 18.39
C LEU A 327 10.30 -16.81 19.87
N GLY A 328 9.32 -15.93 20.11
CA GLY A 328 8.80 -15.62 21.45
C GLY A 328 8.04 -16.79 22.09
N THR A 329 7.93 -16.79 23.41
CA THR A 329 7.09 -17.76 24.13
C THR A 329 5.60 -17.48 23.88
N GLY A 330 4.76 -18.51 23.98
CA GLY A 330 3.33 -18.41 23.68
C GLY A 330 3.01 -18.50 22.19
N TRP A 331 1.94 -17.82 21.77
CA TRP A 331 1.39 -17.91 20.42
C TRP A 331 2.10 -16.98 19.43
N ASN A 332 2.57 -17.58 18.34
CA ASN A 332 3.22 -16.91 17.23
C ASN A 332 2.52 -17.31 15.92
N LEU A 333 2.36 -16.36 15.02
CA LEU A 333 1.79 -16.59 13.69
C LEU A 333 2.87 -16.36 12.63
N LEU A 334 3.28 -17.43 11.97
CA LEU A 334 4.54 -17.49 11.23
C LEU A 334 4.36 -17.98 9.79
N ALA A 335 5.43 -17.81 9.02
CA ALA A 335 5.66 -18.41 7.72
C ALA A 335 7.14 -18.80 7.57
N ILE A 336 7.41 -19.86 6.80
CA ILE A 336 8.77 -20.29 6.41
C ILE A 336 8.82 -20.52 4.92
N GLY A 337 9.95 -20.30 4.28
CA GLY A 337 10.14 -20.49 2.84
C GLY A 337 10.85 -21.80 2.45
N ASP A 338 11.40 -22.53 3.42
CA ASP A 338 12.27 -23.70 3.18
C ASP A 338 11.54 -25.05 3.22
N ASN A 339 10.19 -25.04 3.15
CA ASN A 339 9.33 -26.21 2.93
C ASN A 339 9.55 -27.34 3.96
N LYS A 340 9.61 -27.02 5.26
CA LYS A 340 9.74 -28.04 6.31
C LYS A 340 8.40 -28.68 6.65
N THR A 341 8.43 -29.97 6.97
CA THR A 341 7.34 -30.61 7.72
C THR A 341 7.27 -30.02 9.15
N PRO A 342 6.14 -30.12 9.86
CA PRO A 342 6.05 -29.68 11.25
C PRO A 342 7.11 -30.31 12.17
N ARG A 343 7.46 -31.59 11.94
CA ARG A 343 8.52 -32.28 12.67
C ARG A 343 9.89 -31.68 12.42
N GLU A 344 10.24 -31.44 11.15
CA GLU A 344 11.52 -30.83 10.81
C GLU A 344 11.62 -29.39 11.31
N PHE A 345 10.55 -28.60 11.21
CA PHE A 345 10.49 -27.26 11.78
C PHE A 345 10.74 -27.32 13.30
N ASN A 346 10.02 -28.18 14.03
CA ASN A 346 10.22 -28.38 15.46
C ASN A 346 11.66 -28.78 15.80
N ALA A 347 12.29 -29.66 15.01
CA ALA A 347 13.67 -30.08 15.25
C ALA A 347 14.68 -28.94 15.03
N VAL A 348 14.46 -28.09 14.03
CA VAL A 348 15.36 -26.97 13.69
C VAL A 348 15.39 -25.88 14.76
N LEU A 349 14.34 -25.73 15.57
CA LEU A 349 14.26 -24.66 16.60
C LEU A 349 15.22 -24.82 17.78
N GLY A 350 15.84 -25.99 17.96
CA GLY A 350 16.73 -26.27 19.08
C GLY A 350 18.03 -26.93 18.65
N ALA A 351 18.81 -27.40 19.62
CA ALA A 351 19.98 -28.23 19.34
C ALA A 351 19.56 -29.52 18.62
N PRO A 352 20.42 -30.07 17.73
CA PRO A 352 20.11 -31.33 17.04
C PRO A 352 19.72 -32.43 18.04
N PRO A 353 18.54 -33.06 17.88
CA PRO A 353 18.10 -34.12 18.79
C PRO A 353 18.97 -35.37 18.62
N ALA A 354 19.00 -36.23 19.64
CA ALA A 354 19.59 -37.56 19.47
C ALA A 354 18.80 -38.37 18.43
N TYR A 355 19.46 -39.37 17.84
CA TYR A 355 18.83 -40.15 16.77
C TYR A 355 17.55 -40.84 17.26
N GLY A 356 16.43 -40.55 16.59
CA GLY A 356 15.11 -41.10 16.91
C GLY A 356 14.27 -40.25 17.86
N ASP A 357 14.86 -39.27 18.54
CA ASP A 357 14.13 -38.42 19.49
C ASP A 357 13.31 -37.34 18.77
N VAL A 358 12.18 -36.99 19.39
CA VAL A 358 11.33 -35.86 18.99
C VAL A 358 11.53 -34.75 20.02
N PRO A 359 12.21 -33.63 19.68
CA PRO A 359 12.46 -32.56 20.64
C PRO A 359 11.17 -31.84 21.02
N SER A 360 11.07 -31.35 22.25
CA SER A 360 9.89 -30.61 22.75
C SER A 360 10.06 -29.09 22.61
N ASN A 361 10.51 -28.62 21.44
CA ASN A 361 10.71 -27.19 21.19
C ASN A 361 9.38 -26.43 21.02
N LEU A 362 8.30 -27.13 20.65
CA LEU A 362 6.95 -26.61 20.50
C LEU A 362 5.95 -27.35 21.38
N THR A 363 4.92 -26.65 21.87
CA THR A 363 3.75 -27.27 22.49
C THR A 363 2.80 -27.81 21.42
N THR A 364 2.39 -26.96 20.48
CA THR A 364 1.53 -27.34 19.33
C THR A 364 1.80 -26.46 18.11
N LEU A 365 1.51 -26.99 16.93
CA LEU A 365 1.55 -26.29 15.64
C LEU A 365 0.24 -26.53 14.88
N TRP A 366 -0.28 -25.47 14.27
CA TRP A 366 -1.57 -25.50 13.58
C TRP A 366 -1.51 -24.79 12.23
N ALA A 367 -2.11 -25.38 11.20
CA ALA A 367 -2.30 -24.72 9.90
C ALA A 367 -3.76 -24.87 9.47
N TRP A 368 -4.25 -23.99 8.61
CA TRP A 368 -5.66 -23.99 8.19
C TRP A 368 -5.82 -24.48 6.76
N ASP A 369 -6.81 -25.33 6.53
CA ASP A 369 -7.26 -25.73 5.21
C ASP A 369 -8.56 -24.98 4.87
N ALA A 370 -8.46 -23.99 4.00
CA ALA A 370 -9.61 -23.19 3.61
C ALA A 370 -10.67 -23.99 2.83
N ALA A 371 -10.26 -25.01 2.07
CA ALA A 371 -11.18 -25.83 1.27
C ALA A 371 -12.03 -26.74 2.15
N LYS A 372 -11.43 -27.29 3.21
CA LYS A 372 -12.11 -28.15 4.20
C LYS A 372 -12.68 -27.37 5.37
N ALA A 373 -12.37 -26.08 5.48
CA ALA A 373 -12.65 -25.24 6.64
C ALA A 373 -12.25 -25.92 7.96
N ASN A 374 -11.04 -26.50 8.01
CA ASN A 374 -10.59 -27.29 9.14
C ASN A 374 -9.09 -27.10 9.42
N TRP A 375 -8.67 -27.47 10.64
CA TRP A 375 -7.32 -27.28 11.14
C TRP A 375 -6.47 -28.53 10.96
N TYR A 376 -5.28 -28.35 10.40
CA TYR A 376 -4.16 -29.27 10.60
C TYR A 376 -3.58 -29.11 12.00
N PHE A 377 -3.19 -30.22 12.62
CA PHE A 377 -2.64 -30.24 13.98
C PHE A 377 -1.36 -31.07 14.07
N TYR A 378 -0.39 -30.56 14.83
CA TYR A 378 0.82 -31.27 15.21
C TYR A 378 1.22 -30.95 16.65
N ALA A 379 1.65 -31.97 17.40
CA ALA A 379 2.16 -31.82 18.76
C ALA A 379 3.35 -32.77 18.99
N PRO A 380 4.57 -32.25 19.19
CA PRO A 380 5.76 -33.07 19.40
C PRO A 380 5.62 -34.05 20.58
N SER A 381 4.94 -33.64 21.65
CA SER A 381 4.72 -34.47 22.84
C SER A 381 3.83 -35.69 22.60
N LEU A 382 2.96 -35.65 21.58
CA LEU A 382 2.15 -36.80 21.18
C LEU A 382 2.91 -37.68 20.18
N GLU A 383 3.67 -37.07 19.26
CA GLU A 383 4.54 -37.81 18.34
C GLU A 383 5.62 -38.60 19.10
N ALA A 384 6.23 -38.01 20.12
CA ALA A 384 7.27 -38.64 20.94
C ALA A 384 6.81 -39.93 21.65
N LYS A 385 5.50 -40.12 21.82
CA LYS A 385 4.94 -41.37 22.39
C LYS A 385 4.97 -42.54 21.40
N GLY A 386 5.20 -42.27 20.11
CA GLY A 386 5.25 -43.26 19.04
C GLY A 386 3.89 -43.86 18.68
N GLY A 387 3.90 -44.84 17.77
CA GLY A 387 2.70 -45.57 17.33
C GLY A 387 1.67 -44.64 16.67
N THR A 388 0.40 -44.79 17.04
CA THR A 388 -0.73 -44.01 16.49
C THR A 388 -1.19 -42.86 17.39
N VAL A 389 -0.45 -42.54 18.46
CA VAL A 389 -0.97 -41.66 19.52
C VAL A 389 -1.31 -40.25 19.01
N LEU A 390 -0.48 -39.68 18.12
CA LEU A 390 -0.77 -38.39 17.49
C LEU A 390 -1.96 -38.48 16.52
N SER A 391 -2.00 -39.50 15.66
CA SER A 391 -3.06 -39.66 14.66
C SER A 391 -4.42 -39.98 15.31
N ASP A 392 -4.45 -40.80 16.37
CA ASP A 392 -5.64 -41.09 17.16
C ASP A 392 -6.19 -39.82 17.83
N TYR A 393 -5.30 -38.95 18.35
CA TYR A 393 -5.70 -37.65 18.90
C TYR A 393 -6.30 -36.75 17.82
N ILE A 394 -5.63 -36.61 16.67
CA ILE A 394 -6.09 -35.82 15.52
C ILE A 394 -7.48 -36.29 15.09
N TYR A 395 -7.66 -37.59 14.89
CA TYR A 395 -8.93 -38.18 14.47
C TYR A 395 -10.03 -37.95 15.50
N THR A 396 -9.75 -38.21 16.78
CA THR A 396 -10.72 -38.02 17.88
C THR A 396 -11.17 -36.56 18.02
N LYS A 397 -10.30 -35.61 17.68
CA LYS A 397 -10.62 -34.17 17.69
C LYS A 397 -11.21 -33.66 16.37
N GLY A 398 -11.25 -34.49 15.33
CA GLY A 398 -11.74 -34.10 14.01
C GLY A 398 -10.81 -33.14 13.28
N TYR A 399 -9.52 -33.10 13.63
CA TYR A 399 -8.51 -32.30 12.94
C TYR A 399 -7.98 -33.03 11.70
N LEU A 400 -7.21 -32.31 10.89
CA LEU A 400 -6.48 -32.83 9.74
C LEU A 400 -5.06 -33.23 10.16
N GLU A 401 -4.58 -34.34 9.62
CA GLU A 401 -3.21 -34.79 9.81
C GLU A 401 -2.29 -34.21 8.73
N PHE A 402 -1.11 -33.72 9.12
CA PHE A 402 -0.13 -33.21 8.15
C PHE A 402 0.42 -34.31 7.24
N GLY A 403 0.69 -35.51 7.77
CA GLY A 403 1.33 -36.58 7.00
C GLY A 403 2.68 -36.13 6.42
N THR A 404 2.82 -36.20 5.10
CA THR A 404 4.02 -35.72 4.39
C THR A 404 3.91 -34.25 3.94
N LYS A 405 2.85 -33.54 4.33
CA LYS A 405 2.63 -32.13 3.97
C LYS A 405 3.68 -31.25 4.65
N THR A 406 4.26 -30.36 3.86
CA THR A 406 5.18 -29.33 4.33
C THR A 406 4.42 -28.04 4.62
N LEU A 407 5.02 -27.20 5.45
CA LEU A 407 4.66 -25.80 5.60
C LEU A 407 5.24 -25.07 4.39
N ASP A 408 4.41 -24.91 3.35
CA ASP A 408 4.84 -24.30 2.10
C ASP A 408 5.11 -22.79 2.27
N PRO A 409 5.88 -22.15 1.37
CA PRO A 409 6.26 -20.73 1.47
C PRO A 409 5.12 -19.73 1.59
N ALA A 410 3.93 -20.11 1.14
CA ALA A 410 2.73 -19.31 1.17
C ALA A 410 1.75 -19.75 2.28
N ALA A 411 2.04 -20.82 3.02
CA ALA A 411 1.25 -21.27 4.16
C ALA A 411 1.62 -20.50 5.42
N GLY A 412 0.60 -19.86 6.00
CA GLY A 412 0.70 -19.37 7.38
C GLY A 412 0.43 -20.50 8.35
N PHE A 413 1.07 -20.46 9.52
CA PHE A 413 0.80 -21.42 10.58
C PHE A 413 1.01 -20.80 11.96
N TRP A 414 0.23 -21.31 12.91
CA TRP A 414 0.35 -20.96 14.32
C TRP A 414 1.29 -21.91 15.03
N VAL A 415 2.09 -21.35 15.93
CA VAL A 415 2.97 -22.10 16.82
C VAL A 415 2.74 -21.63 18.24
N ASN A 416 2.57 -22.57 19.16
CA ASN A 416 2.67 -22.31 20.58
C ASN A 416 4.03 -22.80 21.09
N LYS A 417 4.88 -21.87 21.51
CA LYS A 417 6.19 -22.16 22.09
C LYS A 417 6.09 -22.15 23.62
N PRO A 418 6.62 -23.16 24.33
CA PRO A 418 6.57 -23.25 25.79
C PRO A 418 7.30 -22.09 26.49
#